data_AF-A0AAV4AGT9-F1
#
_entry.id   AF-A0AAV4AGT9-F1
#
_cell.length_a   1.000
_cell.length_b   1.000
_cell.length_c   1.000
_cell.angle_alpha   90.00
_cell.angle_beta   90.00
_cell.angle_gamma   90.00
#
_symmetry.space_group_name_H-M   'P 1'
#
loop_
_entity.id
_entity.type
_entity.pdbx_description
1 polymer ?
#
loop_
_entity_poly.entity_id
_entity_poly.type
_entity_poly.pdbx_seq_one_letter_code
_entity_poly.pdbx_strand_id
1 'polypeptide(L)'
;MLVNLPQQSKDLLQANGFSVSRSDTPASRTAVDMTIEQTMNKHAKTSDGIVGFMANIESKNCETHKESFLSERRLSEKAVKKAMDTFSAFLNPFDTEREHLVCICSGQKVPEDVADDPLKVEDVGKKSFKEFVDTRLKDKTTRFHRPLTKTKPKTFGSVSKSTPKKSAKNVLKIKAGRNVFGQLLACHKNIK
;
A
#
# COMPACT_ATOMS: atom_id res chain seq x y z
N MET A 1 -24.18 12.73 2.84
CA MET A 1 -23.09 13.73 2.82
C MET A 1 -23.04 14.40 1.45
N LEU A 2 -23.99 15.30 1.15
CA LEU A 2 -23.97 16.23 0.00
C LEU A 2 -23.54 17.62 0.49
N VAL A 3 -22.53 17.65 1.35
CA VAL A 3 -22.32 18.81 2.24
C VAL A 3 -21.54 19.94 1.55
N ASN A 4 -20.95 19.73 0.37
CA ASN A 4 -20.16 20.75 -0.34
C ASN A 4 -20.56 20.95 -1.80
N LEU A 5 -21.86 20.93 -2.13
CA LEU A 5 -22.31 21.67 -3.31
C LEU A 5 -22.71 23.09 -2.90
N PRO A 6 -22.27 24.12 -3.64
CA PRO A 6 -22.77 25.49 -3.47
C PRO A 6 -24.30 25.50 -3.44
N GLN A 7 -24.89 26.32 -2.58
CA GLN A 7 -26.34 26.33 -2.38
C GLN A 7 -27.11 26.53 -3.70
N GLN A 8 -26.60 27.43 -4.56
CA GLN A 8 -27.12 27.69 -5.90
C GLN A 8 -27.21 26.44 -6.79
N SER A 9 -26.26 25.51 -6.69
CA SER A 9 -26.25 24.27 -7.47
C SER A 9 -27.29 23.27 -6.97
N LYS A 10 -27.62 23.30 -5.67
CA LYS A 10 -28.67 22.46 -5.08
C LYS A 10 -30.05 22.96 -5.53
N ASP A 11 -30.24 24.28 -5.49
CA ASP A 11 -31.50 24.92 -5.86
C ASP A 11 -31.80 24.71 -7.35
N LEU A 12 -30.78 24.82 -8.23
CA LEU A 12 -30.90 24.51 -9.66
C LEU A 12 -31.26 23.04 -9.93
N LEU A 13 -30.64 22.10 -9.21
CA LEU A 13 -30.92 20.68 -9.40
C LEU A 13 -32.35 20.31 -8.95
N GLN A 14 -32.82 20.92 -7.86
CA GLN A 14 -34.19 20.74 -7.35
C GLN A 14 -35.24 21.38 -8.26
N ALA A 15 -34.88 22.44 -9.00
CA ALA A 15 -35.75 23.10 -9.97
C ALA A 15 -35.76 22.43 -11.37
N ASN A 16 -35.25 21.20 -11.51
CA ASN A 16 -35.04 20.55 -12.82
C ASN A 16 -34.19 21.41 -13.79
N GLY A 17 -33.29 22.23 -13.26
CA GLY A 17 -32.40 23.14 -13.99
C GLY A 17 -31.24 22.44 -14.72
N PHE A 18 -31.50 21.27 -15.29
CA PHE A 18 -30.59 20.58 -16.19
C PHE A 18 -31.33 20.32 -17.50
N SER A 19 -30.90 20.99 -18.56
CA SER A 19 -31.41 20.74 -19.91
C SER A 19 -30.60 19.59 -20.53
N VAL A 20 -31.27 18.50 -20.88
CA VAL A 20 -30.70 17.49 -21.78
C VAL A 20 -31.01 17.93 -23.20
N SER A 21 -30.12 18.72 -23.79
CA SER A 21 -30.19 19.01 -25.22
C SER A 21 -29.82 17.74 -25.99
N ARG A 22 -30.80 17.15 -26.69
CA ARG A 22 -30.54 16.08 -27.65
C ARG A 22 -30.19 16.73 -28.97
N SER A 23 -29.22 16.17 -29.69
CA SER A 23 -28.95 16.60 -31.06
C SER A 23 -30.20 16.39 -31.93
N ASP A 24 -30.52 17.37 -32.76
CA ASP A 24 -31.57 17.26 -33.78
C ASP A 24 -31.13 16.37 -34.95
N THR A 25 -29.84 16.09 -35.04
CA THR A 25 -29.31 15.12 -36.01
C THR A 25 -29.61 13.69 -35.55
N PRO A 26 -30.26 12.84 -36.38
CA PRO A 26 -30.63 11.47 -36.00
C PRO A 26 -29.45 10.58 -35.58
N ALA A 27 -28.27 10.78 -36.18
CA ALA A 27 -27.05 10.02 -35.91
C ALA A 27 -26.52 10.28 -34.48
N SER A 28 -26.36 11.55 -34.09
CA SER A 28 -25.81 11.91 -32.78
C SER A 28 -26.80 11.78 -31.60
N ARG A 29 -27.91 11.02 -31.75
CA ARG A 29 -28.86 10.71 -30.67
C ARG A 29 -28.48 9.47 -29.88
N THR A 30 -27.72 8.56 -30.49
CA THR A 30 -27.31 7.30 -29.86
C THR A 30 -25.97 7.50 -29.18
N ALA A 31 -25.88 7.17 -27.89
CA ALA A 31 -24.63 7.31 -27.13
C ALA A 31 -23.45 6.56 -27.77
N VAL A 32 -23.73 5.42 -28.42
CA VAL A 32 -22.74 4.64 -29.17
C VAL A 32 -22.20 5.44 -30.36
N ASP A 33 -23.08 6.04 -31.15
CA ASP A 33 -22.69 6.79 -32.35
C ASP A 33 -21.89 8.05 -31.99
N MET A 34 -22.34 8.78 -30.96
CA MET A 34 -21.57 9.90 -30.38
C MET A 34 -20.18 9.47 -29.91
N THR A 35 -20.05 8.28 -29.30
CA THR A 35 -18.76 7.79 -28.79
C THR A 35 -17.83 7.41 -29.93
N ILE A 36 -18.34 6.75 -30.97
CA ILE A 36 -17.58 6.40 -32.18
C ILE A 36 -17.07 7.68 -32.85
N GLU A 37 -17.97 8.65 -33.07
CA GLU A 37 -17.64 9.92 -33.71
C GLU A 37 -16.60 10.71 -32.91
N GLN A 38 -16.78 10.83 -31.59
CA GLN A 38 -15.81 11.50 -30.72
C GLN A 38 -14.45 10.79 -30.72
N THR A 39 -14.43 9.46 -30.77
CA THR A 39 -13.20 8.67 -30.82
C THR A 39 -12.47 8.89 -32.14
N MET A 40 -13.17 8.83 -33.26
CA MET A 40 -12.61 9.11 -34.59
C MET A 40 -12.12 10.55 -34.71
N ASN A 41 -12.90 11.52 -34.26
CA ASN A 41 -12.52 12.94 -34.27
C ASN A 41 -11.32 13.22 -33.36
N LYS A 42 -11.25 12.58 -32.19
CA LYS A 42 -10.09 12.67 -31.30
C LYS A 42 -8.85 12.08 -31.95
N HIS A 43 -8.97 10.91 -32.59
CA HIS A 43 -7.87 10.25 -33.29
C HIS A 43 -7.42 11.02 -34.54
N ALA A 44 -8.33 11.66 -35.28
CA ALA A 44 -7.96 12.44 -36.46
C ALA A 44 -7.17 13.72 -36.11
N LYS A 45 -7.51 14.36 -34.98
CA LYS A 45 -6.95 15.64 -34.54
C LYS A 45 -5.65 15.54 -33.73
N THR A 46 -5.23 14.35 -33.33
CA THR A 46 -3.95 14.15 -32.62
C THR A 46 -2.77 14.33 -33.57
N SER A 47 -1.58 14.61 -33.00
CA SER A 47 -0.31 14.65 -33.72
C SER A 47 0.13 13.30 -34.29
N ASP A 48 -0.55 12.22 -33.90
CA ASP A 48 -0.41 10.88 -34.49
C ASP A 48 -1.56 10.51 -35.43
N GLY A 49 -2.55 11.38 -35.50
CA GLY A 49 -3.70 11.27 -36.38
C GLY A 49 -3.41 11.73 -37.79
N ILE A 50 -4.50 11.94 -38.53
CA ILE A 50 -4.46 12.48 -39.90
C ILE A 50 -3.76 13.84 -39.91
N VAL A 51 -4.02 14.71 -38.93
CA VAL A 51 -3.36 16.02 -38.84
C VAL A 51 -1.85 15.89 -38.69
N GLY A 52 -1.37 14.96 -37.87
CA GLY A 52 0.05 14.69 -37.67
C GLY A 52 0.76 14.15 -38.91
N PHE A 53 0.13 13.16 -39.55
CA PHE A 53 0.61 12.57 -40.80
C PHE A 53 0.73 13.63 -41.91
N MET A 54 -0.30 14.47 -42.08
CA MET A 54 -0.32 15.51 -43.12
C MET A 54 0.67 16.64 -42.84
N ALA A 55 0.94 16.93 -41.56
CA ALA A 55 1.90 17.95 -41.15
C ALA A 55 3.35 17.43 -41.06
N ASN A 56 3.61 16.15 -41.41
CA ASN A 56 4.89 15.48 -41.22
C ASN A 56 5.48 15.71 -39.82
N ILE A 57 4.61 15.73 -38.82
CA ILE A 57 5.01 15.86 -37.42
C ILE A 57 5.41 14.47 -36.96
N GLU A 58 6.62 14.34 -36.43
CA GLU A 58 7.04 13.09 -35.80
C GLU A 58 6.02 12.68 -34.74
N SER A 59 5.54 11.45 -34.90
CA SER A 59 4.67 10.76 -33.96
C SER A 59 5.22 10.89 -32.54
N LYS A 60 4.52 11.62 -31.67
CA LYS A 60 4.83 11.67 -30.24
C LYS A 60 3.96 10.67 -29.50
N ASN A 61 4.33 9.40 -29.61
CA ASN A 61 3.78 8.27 -28.83
C ASN A 61 2.28 7.99 -29.04
N CYS A 62 1.85 7.64 -30.25
CA CYS A 62 0.60 6.89 -30.36
C CYS A 62 0.87 5.44 -29.99
N GLU A 63 0.16 4.96 -28.98
CA GLU A 63 0.02 3.53 -28.66
C GLU A 63 1.26 2.79 -28.14
N THR A 64 2.23 3.48 -27.54
CA THR A 64 3.16 2.76 -26.66
C THR A 64 2.42 2.34 -25.39
N HIS A 65 2.37 1.04 -25.09
CA HIS A 65 1.82 0.49 -23.84
C HIS A 65 2.34 1.31 -22.65
N LYS A 66 1.50 1.55 -21.63
CA LYS A 66 1.83 2.47 -20.52
C LYS A 66 3.22 2.22 -19.90
N GLU A 67 3.63 0.95 -19.85
CA GLU A 67 4.93 0.55 -19.31
C GLU A 67 6.14 0.96 -20.16
N SER A 68 5.94 1.30 -21.43
CA SER A 68 6.97 1.81 -22.34
C SER A 68 7.20 3.32 -22.22
N PHE A 69 6.38 4.03 -21.44
CA PHE A 69 6.55 5.46 -21.24
C PHE A 69 7.89 5.76 -20.55
N LEU A 70 8.57 6.81 -21.02
CA LEU A 70 9.83 7.28 -20.43
C LEU A 70 9.72 7.58 -18.93
N SER A 71 8.54 7.99 -18.45
CA SER A 71 8.26 8.18 -17.03
C SER A 71 8.33 6.86 -16.25
N GLU A 72 7.71 5.79 -16.75
CA GLU A 72 7.73 4.47 -16.12
C GLU A 72 9.14 3.86 -16.18
N ARG A 73 9.83 3.98 -17.31
CA ARG A 73 11.24 3.55 -17.44
C ARG A 73 12.16 4.27 -16.44
N ARG A 74 11.98 5.58 -16.24
CA ARG A 74 12.75 6.33 -15.22
C ARG A 74 12.42 5.87 -13.80
N LEU A 75 11.17 5.49 -13.52
CA LEU A 75 10.78 4.96 -12.21
C LEU A 75 11.37 3.58 -11.97
N SER A 76 11.34 2.69 -12.96
CA SER A 76 11.92 1.35 -12.86
C SER A 76 13.44 1.41 -12.71
N GLU A 77 14.13 2.24 -13.51
CA GLU A 77 15.58 2.46 -13.37
C GLU A 77 15.94 2.97 -11.96
N LYS A 78 15.17 3.93 -11.42
CA LYS A 78 15.35 4.41 -10.04
C LYS A 78 15.11 3.31 -9.00
N ALA A 79 14.10 2.47 -9.20
CA ALA A 79 13.79 1.37 -8.29
C ALA A 79 14.91 0.31 -8.28
N VAL A 80 15.43 -0.06 -9.45
CA VAL A 80 16.56 -0.99 -9.58
C VAL A 80 17.81 -0.41 -8.93
N LYS A 81 18.15 0.85 -9.19
CA LYS A 81 19.29 1.52 -8.52
C LYS A 81 19.14 1.49 -7.02
N LYS A 82 17.97 1.86 -6.51
CA LYS A 82 17.70 1.81 -5.06
C LYS A 82 17.90 0.42 -4.47
N ALA A 83 17.47 -0.63 -5.18
CA ALA A 83 17.68 -2.01 -4.74
C ALA A 83 19.18 -2.37 -4.70
N MET A 84 19.94 -2.01 -5.74
CA MET A 84 21.38 -2.24 -5.79
C MET A 84 22.13 -1.46 -4.70
N ASP A 85 21.75 -0.21 -4.47
CA ASP A 85 22.32 0.63 -3.41
C ASP A 85 22.05 0.01 -2.04
N THR A 86 20.86 -0.55 -1.80
CA THR A 86 20.58 -1.26 -0.55
C THR A 86 21.46 -2.50 -0.36
N PHE A 87 21.65 -3.32 -1.39
CA PHE A 87 22.52 -4.51 -1.27
C PHE A 87 23.98 -4.13 -1.07
N SER A 88 24.43 -3.06 -1.74
CA SER A 88 25.80 -2.55 -1.59
C SER A 88 26.06 -1.95 -0.20
N ALA A 89 25.01 -1.46 0.46
CA ALA A 89 25.07 -0.96 1.82
C ALA A 89 25.03 -2.06 2.90
N PHE A 90 24.73 -3.32 2.54
CA PHE A 90 24.75 -4.41 3.49
C PHE A 90 26.18 -4.76 3.90
N LEU A 91 26.33 -5.16 5.16
CA LEU A 91 27.62 -5.62 5.66
C LEU A 91 27.96 -6.98 5.06
N ASN A 92 29.25 -7.24 4.83
CA ASN A 92 29.72 -8.55 4.42
C ASN A 92 29.40 -9.58 5.53
N PRO A 93 28.64 -10.66 5.27
CA PRO A 93 28.33 -11.66 6.28
C PRO A 93 29.51 -12.53 6.71
N PHE A 94 30.58 -12.59 5.90
CA PHE A 94 31.76 -13.46 6.16
C PHE A 94 32.92 -12.74 6.83
N ASP A 95 32.80 -11.43 7.04
CA ASP A 95 33.78 -10.65 7.77
C ASP A 95 33.66 -10.98 9.27
N THR A 96 34.67 -11.69 9.76
CA THR A 96 34.73 -12.35 11.07
C THR A 96 35.43 -11.52 12.14
N GLU A 97 36.07 -10.41 11.78
CA GLU A 97 36.87 -9.60 12.69
C GLU A 97 36.06 -8.53 13.43
N ARG A 98 34.81 -8.83 13.80
CA ARG A 98 33.91 -7.87 14.43
C ARG A 98 33.77 -8.13 15.93
N GLU A 99 34.10 -7.13 16.74
CA GLU A 99 33.99 -7.16 18.20
C GLU A 99 32.53 -7.17 18.71
N HIS A 100 31.58 -6.73 17.89
CA HIS A 100 30.18 -6.54 18.30
C HIS A 100 29.20 -7.29 17.41
N LEU A 101 28.08 -7.70 17.99
CA LEU A 101 26.96 -8.28 17.27
C LEU A 101 26.25 -7.18 16.46
N VAL A 102 26.14 -7.35 15.13
CA VAL A 102 25.61 -6.33 14.21
C VAL A 102 24.51 -6.92 13.31
N CYS A 103 23.52 -6.11 12.93
CA CYS A 103 22.57 -6.50 11.90
C CYS A 103 23.20 -6.36 10.50
N ILE A 104 23.24 -7.45 9.74
CA ILE A 104 23.86 -7.49 8.40
C ILE A 104 23.21 -6.50 7.42
N CYS A 105 21.88 -6.35 7.49
CA CYS A 105 21.15 -5.49 6.56
C CYS A 105 21.22 -3.99 6.91
N SER A 106 21.31 -3.64 8.19
CA SER A 106 21.26 -2.23 8.62
C SER A 106 22.57 -1.70 9.19
N GLY A 107 23.55 -2.56 9.44
CA GLY A 107 24.80 -2.21 10.13
C GLY A 107 24.61 -1.77 11.58
N GLN A 108 23.41 -1.91 12.16
CA GLN A 108 23.13 -1.46 13.50
C GLN A 108 23.74 -2.40 14.55
N LYS A 109 24.56 -1.82 15.44
CA LYS A 109 25.08 -2.50 16.64
C LYS A 109 23.93 -2.90 17.55
N VAL A 110 23.93 -4.16 17.96
CA VAL A 110 22.96 -4.69 18.92
C VAL A 110 23.35 -4.24 20.33
N PRO A 111 22.39 -3.79 21.16
CA PRO A 111 22.65 -3.50 22.57
C PRO A 111 23.22 -4.71 23.30
N GLU A 112 24.16 -4.47 24.20
CA GLU A 112 24.92 -5.52 24.90
C GLU A 112 24.01 -6.48 25.70
N ASP A 113 22.96 -5.96 26.33
CA ASP A 113 21.92 -6.75 27.02
C ASP A 113 21.23 -7.78 26.11
N VAL A 114 21.05 -7.46 24.82
CA VAL A 114 20.45 -8.39 23.83
C VAL A 114 21.50 -9.33 23.24
N ALA A 115 22.77 -8.92 23.19
CA ALA A 115 23.87 -9.77 22.70
C ALA A 115 24.25 -10.85 23.73
N ASP A 116 24.17 -10.52 25.01
CA ASP A 116 24.42 -11.41 26.14
C ASP A 116 23.37 -12.50 26.31
N ASP A 117 22.11 -12.21 25.99
CA ASP A 117 20.99 -13.09 26.30
C ASP A 117 21.05 -14.44 25.56
N PRO A 118 21.39 -14.50 24.24
CA PRO A 118 21.66 -15.74 23.53
C PRO A 118 22.72 -16.63 24.18
N LEU A 119 23.78 -16.04 24.75
CA LEU A 119 24.84 -16.79 25.44
C LEU A 119 24.32 -17.46 26.72
N LYS A 120 23.32 -16.86 27.37
CA LYS A 120 22.74 -17.32 28.64
C LYS A 120 21.59 -18.32 28.45
N VAL A 121 21.13 -18.57 27.22
CA VAL A 121 19.96 -19.43 26.93
C VAL A 121 20.17 -20.87 27.43
N GLU A 122 21.38 -21.42 27.28
CA GLU A 122 21.67 -22.79 27.71
C GLU A 122 21.53 -22.94 29.24
N ASP A 123 22.09 -21.99 29.99
CA ASP A 123 22.01 -21.97 31.45
C ASP A 123 20.58 -21.79 31.95
N VAL A 124 19.81 -20.92 31.30
CA VAL A 124 18.39 -20.74 31.58
C VAL A 124 17.61 -22.03 31.32
N GLY A 125 17.92 -22.73 30.22
CA GLY A 125 17.36 -24.05 29.91
C GLY A 125 17.65 -25.08 31.01
N LYS A 126 18.91 -25.20 31.44
CA LYS A 126 19.33 -26.11 32.52
C LYS A 126 18.62 -25.79 33.84
N LYS A 127 18.46 -24.49 34.18
CA LYS A 127 17.71 -24.07 35.37
C LYS A 127 16.24 -24.46 35.30
N SER A 128 15.58 -24.19 34.17
CA SER A 128 14.17 -24.54 33.97
C SER A 128 13.94 -26.06 34.03
N PHE A 129 14.91 -26.86 33.57
CA PHE A 129 14.87 -28.31 33.69
C PHE A 129 14.98 -28.78 35.15
N LYS A 130 15.90 -28.22 35.93
CA LYS A 130 16.04 -28.53 37.36
C LYS A 130 14.76 -28.19 38.13
N GLU A 131 14.22 -27.00 37.91
CA GLU A 131 12.94 -26.59 38.50
C GLU A 131 11.81 -27.56 38.14
N PHE A 132 11.75 -28.04 36.91
CA PHE A 132 10.76 -29.04 36.51
C PHE A 132 10.92 -30.36 37.28
N VAL A 133 12.15 -30.88 37.40
CA VAL A 133 12.42 -32.11 38.15
C VAL A 133 12.03 -31.95 39.61
N ASP A 134 12.42 -30.85 40.25
CA ASP A 134 12.15 -30.65 41.67
C ASP A 134 10.64 -30.46 41.91
N THR A 135 9.99 -29.57 41.16
CA THR A 135 8.57 -29.27 41.37
C THR A 135 7.61 -30.38 40.93
N ARG A 136 7.90 -31.10 39.83
CA ARG A 136 6.96 -32.08 39.24
C ARG A 136 7.29 -33.52 39.58
N LEU A 137 8.57 -33.89 39.67
CA LEU A 137 8.96 -35.28 39.96
C LEU A 137 9.11 -35.53 41.46
N LYS A 138 9.82 -34.65 42.17
CA LYS A 138 10.11 -34.83 43.61
C LYS A 138 8.96 -34.35 44.47
N ASP A 139 8.68 -33.05 44.45
CA ASP A 139 7.76 -32.43 45.40
C ASP A 139 6.29 -32.60 44.99
N LYS A 140 6.03 -32.96 43.72
CA LYS A 140 4.70 -33.15 43.10
C LYS A 140 3.73 -31.97 43.36
N THR A 141 4.29 -30.77 43.57
CA THR A 141 3.54 -29.54 43.88
C THR A 141 2.67 -29.10 42.70
N THR A 142 3.14 -29.36 41.48
CA THR A 142 2.38 -29.08 40.26
C THR A 142 2.10 -30.35 39.46
N ARG A 143 0.93 -30.39 38.81
CA ARG A 143 0.55 -31.52 37.95
C ARG A 143 1.53 -31.68 36.80
N PHE A 144 1.96 -32.92 36.56
CA PHE A 144 2.93 -33.28 35.52
C PHE A 144 2.58 -32.69 34.13
N HIS A 145 1.32 -32.78 33.71
CA HIS A 145 0.85 -32.36 32.40
C HIS A 145 0.52 -30.86 32.27
N ARG A 146 0.77 -30.03 33.29
CA ARG A 146 0.55 -28.59 33.12
C ARG A 146 1.55 -28.01 32.11
N PRO A 147 1.15 -27.00 31.30
CA PRO A 147 2.07 -26.30 30.42
C PRO A 147 3.29 -25.77 31.18
N LEU A 148 4.46 -25.85 30.57
CA LEU A 148 5.67 -25.20 31.07
C LEU A 148 5.59 -23.69 30.81
N THR A 149 6.15 -22.91 31.73
CA THR A 149 6.34 -21.48 31.53
C THR A 149 7.34 -21.26 30.40
N LYS A 150 6.99 -20.43 29.42
CA LYS A 150 7.87 -20.12 28.29
C LYS A 150 8.87 -19.04 28.71
N THR A 151 10.15 -19.33 28.56
CA THR A 151 11.20 -18.30 28.62
C THR A 151 11.18 -17.53 27.30
N LYS A 152 11.21 -16.19 27.39
CA LYS A 152 11.22 -15.29 26.23
C LYS A 152 12.58 -14.60 26.16
N PRO A 153 13.60 -15.22 25.54
CA PRO A 153 14.89 -14.58 25.40
C PRO A 153 14.78 -13.33 24.52
N LYS A 154 15.56 -12.31 24.85
CA LYS A 154 15.76 -11.13 24.02
C LYS A 154 16.54 -11.54 22.78
N THR A 155 16.00 -11.20 21.62
CA THR A 155 16.62 -11.46 20.32
C THR A 155 16.68 -10.17 19.51
N PHE A 156 17.30 -10.20 18.32
CA PHE A 156 17.32 -9.04 17.42
C PHE A 156 15.94 -8.42 17.15
N GLY A 157 14.87 -9.21 17.18
CA GLY A 157 13.49 -8.71 17.05
C GLY A 157 13.04 -7.78 18.18
N SER A 158 13.70 -7.83 19.34
CA SER A 158 13.44 -6.93 20.46
C SER A 158 14.07 -5.54 20.28
N VAL A 159 15.07 -5.40 19.41
CA VAL A 159 15.80 -4.15 19.16
C VAL A 159 15.01 -3.22 18.22
N SER A 160 14.28 -3.76 17.26
CA SER A 160 13.46 -2.97 16.34
C SER A 160 12.22 -2.43 17.05
N LYS A 161 12.23 -1.14 17.43
CA LYS A 161 11.00 -0.43 17.79
C LYS A 161 10.11 -0.39 16.56
N SER A 162 9.01 -1.14 16.54
CA SER A 162 7.93 -0.93 15.57
C SER A 162 7.38 0.47 15.78
N THR A 163 7.86 1.44 15.01
CA THR A 163 7.21 2.77 14.94
C THR A 163 5.76 2.55 14.49
N PRO A 164 4.75 2.97 15.27
CA PRO A 164 3.38 2.95 14.77
C PRO A 164 3.35 3.80 13.49
N LYS A 165 2.86 3.24 12.39
CA LYS A 165 2.62 4.01 11.17
C LYS A 165 1.66 5.14 11.55
N LYS A 166 2.16 6.37 11.63
CA LYS A 166 1.31 7.56 11.69
C LYS A 166 0.59 7.64 10.36
N SER A 167 -0.61 7.08 10.27
CA SER A 167 -1.53 7.44 9.21
C SER A 167 -1.81 8.93 9.38
N ALA A 168 -1.30 9.73 8.44
CA ALA A 168 -1.56 11.16 8.43
C ALA A 168 -3.08 11.41 8.50
N LYS A 169 -3.43 12.39 9.33
CA LYS A 169 -4.77 12.86 9.68
C LYS A 169 -5.79 12.71 8.52
N ASN A 170 -6.89 12.00 8.82
CA ASN A 170 -8.22 12.19 8.25
C ASN A 170 -8.34 12.25 6.71
N VAL A 171 -7.93 11.20 6.00
CA VAL A 171 -8.55 10.89 4.71
C VAL A 171 -9.34 9.60 4.88
N LEU A 172 -10.62 9.75 5.23
CA LEU A 172 -11.58 8.64 5.14
C LEU A 172 -11.66 8.25 3.66
N LYS A 173 -10.91 7.20 3.27
CA LYS A 173 -11.16 6.49 2.01
C LYS A 173 -12.56 5.90 2.12
N ILE A 174 -13.58 6.63 1.67
CA ILE A 174 -14.91 6.07 1.51
C ILE A 174 -14.81 5.04 0.40
N LYS A 175 -14.74 3.76 0.78
CA LYS A 175 -14.84 2.65 -0.16
C LYS A 175 -16.27 2.71 -0.71
N ALA A 176 -16.41 2.99 -2.01
CA ALA A 176 -17.69 2.93 -2.70
C ALA A 176 -18.24 1.50 -2.58
N GLY A 177 -19.11 1.28 -1.61
CA GLY A 177 -19.70 0.00 -1.29
C GLY A 177 -21.22 0.10 -1.32
N ARG A 178 -21.88 -1.04 -1.54
CA ARG A 178 -23.34 -1.18 -1.64
C ARG A 178 -24.11 -0.44 -0.52
N ASN A 179 -23.55 -0.39 0.68
CA ASN A 179 -24.15 0.26 1.84
C ASN A 179 -24.19 1.80 1.72
N VAL A 180 -23.19 2.43 1.09
CA VAL A 180 -23.16 3.88 0.84
C VAL A 180 -24.24 4.25 -0.18
N PHE A 181 -24.44 3.42 -1.20
CA PHE A 181 -25.47 3.63 -2.22
C PHE A 181 -26.89 3.43 -1.65
N GLY A 182 -27.08 2.44 -0.79
CA GLY A 182 -28.34 2.22 -0.08
C GLY A 182 -28.73 3.38 0.84
N GLN A 183 -27.75 3.96 1.55
CA GLN A 183 -27.97 5.16 2.36
C GLN A 183 -28.30 6.39 1.50
N LEU A 184 -27.66 6.55 0.34
CA LEU A 184 -27.98 7.62 -0.60
C LEU A 184 -29.44 7.54 -1.09
N LEU A 185 -29.89 6.33 -1.44
CA LEU A 185 -31.27 6.03 -1.83
C LEU A 185 -32.27 6.32 -0.71
N ALA A 186 -31.93 5.97 0.53
CA ALA A 186 -32.76 6.24 1.70
C ALA A 186 -32.90 7.74 1.99
N CYS A 187 -31.84 8.52 1.78
CA CYS A 187 -31.90 9.98 1.88
C CYS A 187 -32.77 10.58 0.77
N HIS A 188 -32.73 10.06 -0.45
CA HIS A 188 -33.57 10.53 -1.56
C HIS A 188 -35.07 10.30 -1.29
N LYS A 189 -35.43 9.15 -0.68
CA LYS A 189 -36.83 8.82 -0.38
C LYS A 189 -37.45 9.55 0.82
N ASN A 190 -36.65 10.24 1.63
CA ASN A 190 -37.11 10.96 2.83
C ASN A 190 -37.22 12.48 2.64
N ILE A 191 -37.05 12.97 1.40
CA ILE A 191 -37.35 14.36 1.05
C ILE A 191 -38.81 14.37 0.59
N LYS A 192 -39.72 14.69 1.51
CA LYS A 192 -41.08 15.16 1.18
C LYS A 192 -41.04 16.65 0.89
#